data_AF-A0A9X6WTS7-F1
#
_entry.id   AF-A0A9X6WTS7-F1
#
_cell.length_a   1.000
_cell.length_b   1.000
_cell.length_c   1.000
_cell.angle_alpha   90.00
_cell.angle_beta   90.00
_cell.angle_gamma   90.00
#
_symmetry.space_group_name_H-M   'P 1'
#
loop_
_entity.id
_entity.type
_entity.pdbx_description
1 polymer ?
#
loop_
_entity_poly.entity_id
_entity_poly.type
_entity_poly.pdbx_seq_one_letter_code
_entity_poly.pdbx_strand_id
1 'polypeptide(L)'
;MKKIINKPETLVMEMCNGMVMAHPELELLKKDKVIKKKEMNENKVTLISGGGSGHEPAHAGLVGKGMLDAAVCGDVFASPSQIQVYQAIKETASKKGTLLIIKNYSGDIMNFKNGAHLATEDGIEVDYVKVDDDIAVEDSLYTVGRRGVAGVILVHKIAGAAAEAGMDLGAVKAVAEKAAANVRTIGLALTSCTVPASGSPTFTLAEDEMEYGVGIHGEPGIKREKMLSADELANRMTNDLVKDLGVKDGEEIALLVNGFGGTPLQELYLFNNAVTRELAARNIKINRVFVGNYMTSIDMAGMSLTVMKLDDELKTLLSKECNTPAFKVDGPVESVEYVNVLEETEEKEVSFEIETAEEHAVIKDNVITLNNMIYLVDKMSDVIIKNEVPFCELDTHAGDGDFGMSVAKGFKQLKREWHSIVEQENVTIGSFLDGCSMIIMEHCGGASGPIWGGAFRAASKAAGEKRELTVKEFAEVLQAALHGIQSIGERSFGRGAVVGDKTLVDALAPCVDSWLASASNEEDVKTAFEKGAEAAVKGAEYTKEIVARMGRAGTVGERSLGYPDAGAHALGVIFTEIAGSLR
;
A
#
# COMPACT_ATOMS: atom_id res chain seq x y z
N MET A 1 -2.36 -21.37 11.13
CA MET A 1 -1.18 -20.48 11.18
C MET A 1 -0.50 -20.48 9.82
N LYS A 2 -0.39 -19.31 9.15
CA LYS A 2 0.31 -19.15 7.87
C LYS A 2 1.63 -18.40 8.11
N LYS A 3 2.74 -19.12 8.32
CA LYS A 3 4.07 -18.54 8.51
C LYS A 3 5.13 -19.43 7.86
N ILE A 4 6.19 -18.82 7.32
CA ILE A 4 7.35 -19.55 6.78
C ILE A 4 8.31 -19.81 7.96
N ILE A 5 8.14 -20.94 8.64
CA ILE A 5 8.94 -21.33 9.81
C ILE A 5 9.19 -22.84 9.80
N ASN A 6 10.28 -23.28 10.43
CA ASN A 6 10.54 -24.69 10.69
C ASN A 6 9.92 -25.12 12.03
N LYS A 7 10.45 -24.61 13.14
CA LYS A 7 9.93 -24.85 14.51
C LYS A 7 9.91 -23.55 15.31
N PRO A 8 8.89 -23.29 16.14
CA PRO A 8 8.85 -22.10 16.98
C PRO A 8 10.08 -21.93 17.89
N GLU A 9 10.63 -23.02 18.42
CA GLU A 9 11.75 -23.01 19.37
C GLU A 9 13.09 -22.66 18.71
N THR A 10 13.27 -23.00 17.43
CA THR A 10 14.51 -22.72 16.70
C THR A 10 14.45 -21.45 15.86
N LEU A 11 13.26 -20.82 15.77
CA LEU A 11 12.99 -19.67 14.91
C LEU A 11 14.01 -18.56 15.06
N VAL A 12 14.24 -18.07 16.28
CA VAL A 12 15.15 -16.94 16.53
C VAL A 12 16.60 -17.30 16.18
N MET A 13 17.03 -18.51 16.53
CA MET A 13 18.39 -18.98 16.25
C MET A 13 18.64 -19.14 14.74
N GLU A 14 17.69 -19.74 14.02
CA GLU A 14 17.75 -19.91 12.56
C GLU A 14 17.68 -18.55 11.84
N MET A 15 16.83 -17.63 12.30
CA MET A 15 16.75 -16.25 11.80
C MET A 15 18.08 -15.52 11.99
N CYS A 16 18.66 -15.52 13.19
CA CYS A 16 19.97 -14.92 13.45
C CYS A 16 21.07 -15.52 12.57
N ASN A 17 21.06 -16.84 12.36
CA ASN A 17 22.01 -17.50 11.48
C ASN A 17 21.80 -17.10 10.01
N GLY A 18 20.55 -17.01 9.54
CA GLY A 18 20.20 -16.49 8.23
C GLY A 18 20.71 -15.07 8.00
N MET A 19 20.57 -14.22 9.02
CA MET A 19 21.02 -12.83 8.97
C MET A 19 22.54 -12.71 8.78
N VAL A 20 23.37 -13.43 9.56
CA VAL A 20 24.84 -13.35 9.40
C VAL A 20 25.35 -14.01 8.12
N MET A 21 24.58 -14.93 7.52
CA MET A 21 24.88 -15.46 6.18
C MET A 21 24.60 -14.42 5.09
N ALA A 22 23.61 -13.55 5.27
CA ALA A 22 23.30 -12.46 4.34
C ALA A 22 24.22 -11.24 4.54
N HIS A 23 24.72 -11.03 5.75
CA HIS A 23 25.50 -9.86 6.16
C HIS A 23 26.85 -10.31 6.78
N PRO A 24 27.89 -10.58 5.98
CA PRO A 24 29.17 -11.13 6.44
C PRO A 24 30.00 -10.19 7.33
N GLU A 25 29.61 -8.92 7.41
CA GLU A 25 30.12 -7.91 8.36
C GLU A 25 29.63 -8.12 9.80
N LEU A 26 28.65 -9.02 10.00
CA LEU A 26 28.11 -9.39 11.30
C LEU A 26 28.62 -10.75 11.78
N GLU A 27 28.58 -10.94 13.09
CA GLU A 27 28.93 -12.19 13.77
C GLU A 27 27.83 -12.59 14.76
N LEU A 28 27.57 -13.89 14.87
CA LEU A 28 26.59 -14.47 15.78
C LEU A 28 27.28 -15.26 16.89
N LEU A 29 27.15 -14.77 18.13
CA LEU A 29 27.50 -15.50 19.34
C LEU A 29 26.38 -16.50 19.65
N LYS A 30 26.51 -17.69 19.07
CA LYS A 30 25.45 -18.71 19.03
C LYS A 30 24.88 -19.07 20.40
N LYS A 31 25.73 -19.18 21.42
CA LYS A 31 25.32 -19.59 22.77
C LYS A 31 24.33 -18.60 23.41
N ASP A 32 24.55 -17.32 23.21
CA ASP A 32 23.85 -16.25 23.91
C ASP A 32 22.86 -15.48 23.02
N LYS A 33 22.70 -15.90 21.75
CA LYS A 33 21.86 -15.23 20.74
C LYS A 33 22.18 -13.74 20.61
N VAL A 34 23.46 -13.41 20.48
CA VAL A 34 23.93 -12.03 20.29
C VAL A 34 24.44 -11.87 18.86
N ILE A 35 23.93 -10.85 18.16
CA ILE A 35 24.48 -10.38 16.90
C ILE A 35 25.37 -9.19 17.18
N LYS A 36 26.62 -9.20 16.72
CA LYS A 36 27.56 -8.08 16.86
C LYS A 36 28.24 -7.77 15.54
N LYS A 37 28.88 -6.60 15.45
CA LYS A 37 29.85 -6.34 14.38
C LYS A 37 31.01 -7.31 14.48
N LYS A 38 31.44 -7.83 13.33
CA LYS A 38 32.63 -8.68 13.24
C LYS A 38 33.91 -7.91 13.55
N GLU A 39 33.99 -6.67 13.07
CA GLU A 39 35.09 -5.74 13.36
C GLU A 39 34.64 -4.71 14.41
N MET A 40 35.16 -4.86 15.63
CA MET A 40 34.87 -3.98 16.76
C MET A 40 35.91 -2.86 16.87
N ASN A 41 35.47 -1.65 17.22
CA ASN A 41 36.35 -0.52 17.51
C ASN A 41 36.44 -0.32 19.04
N GLU A 42 37.55 -0.74 19.64
CA GLU A 42 37.78 -0.61 21.08
C GLU A 42 37.98 0.83 21.58
N ASN A 43 38.17 1.80 20.67
CA ASN A 43 38.50 3.18 21.01
C ASN A 43 37.28 4.12 21.04
N LYS A 44 36.07 3.58 20.92
CA LYS A 44 34.80 4.30 21.08
C LYS A 44 33.89 3.61 22.09
N VAL A 45 32.87 4.33 22.56
CA VAL A 45 31.82 3.74 23.39
C VAL A 45 31.13 2.62 22.59
N THR A 46 30.98 1.44 23.22
CA THR A 46 30.21 0.34 22.66
C THR A 46 28.72 0.58 22.90
N LEU A 47 27.89 0.43 21.88
CA LEU A 47 26.43 0.54 21.99
C LEU A 47 25.77 -0.82 21.87
N ILE A 48 24.96 -1.17 22.87
CA ILE A 48 24.19 -2.42 22.88
C ILE A 48 22.70 -2.09 23.06
N SER A 49 21.87 -2.76 22.28
CA SER A 49 20.41 -2.78 22.44
C SER A 49 19.91 -4.23 22.38
N GLY A 50 18.61 -4.43 22.44
CA GLY A 50 17.99 -5.74 22.29
C GLY A 50 16.58 -5.78 22.85
N GLY A 51 16.09 -7.00 23.07
CA GLY A 51 14.74 -7.28 23.55
C GLY A 51 14.21 -8.57 22.96
N GLY A 52 12.90 -8.79 23.09
CA GLY A 52 12.24 -9.89 22.40
C GLY A 52 12.41 -9.81 20.88
N SER A 53 12.50 -10.96 20.23
CA SER A 53 12.47 -11.04 18.75
C SER A 53 11.06 -10.84 18.21
N GLY A 54 10.90 -10.67 16.90
CA GLY A 54 9.61 -10.40 16.25
C GLY A 54 9.38 -8.92 15.92
N HIS A 55 10.41 -8.09 16.05
CA HIS A 55 10.42 -6.67 15.69
C HIS A 55 11.40 -6.35 14.56
N GLU A 56 11.87 -7.38 13.85
CA GLU A 56 12.90 -7.23 12.83
C GLU A 56 12.49 -6.15 11.80
N PRO A 57 13.41 -5.25 11.41
CA PRO A 57 14.85 -5.33 11.60
C PRO A 57 15.37 -4.94 13.00
N ALA A 58 14.54 -4.39 13.90
CA ALA A 58 14.97 -4.07 15.25
C ALA A 58 15.28 -5.35 16.06
N HIS A 59 16.45 -5.52 16.68
CA HIS A 59 17.61 -4.62 16.70
C HIS A 59 18.79 -5.09 15.86
N ALA A 60 18.85 -6.36 15.50
CA ALA A 60 20.00 -6.94 14.82
C ALA A 60 20.29 -6.27 13.48
N GLY A 61 19.27 -5.89 12.72
CA GLY A 61 19.38 -5.14 11.46
C GLY A 61 19.93 -3.72 11.59
N LEU A 62 20.07 -3.23 12.82
CA LEU A 62 20.62 -1.91 13.16
C LEU A 62 22.04 -1.99 13.74
N VAL A 63 22.67 -3.17 13.70
CA VAL A 63 24.07 -3.38 14.06
C VAL A 63 24.96 -3.00 12.87
N GLY A 64 25.87 -2.05 13.09
CA GLY A 64 26.76 -1.54 12.04
C GLY A 64 27.39 -0.19 12.39
N LYS A 65 28.19 0.36 11.47
CA LYS A 65 28.90 1.64 11.67
C LYS A 65 27.89 2.76 11.89
N GLY A 66 28.10 3.59 12.92
CA GLY A 66 27.24 4.75 13.20
C GLY A 66 25.89 4.44 13.86
N MET A 67 25.65 3.18 14.25
CA MET A 67 24.50 2.74 15.04
C MET A 67 24.96 1.76 16.15
N LEU A 68 24.32 0.60 16.31
CA LEU A 68 24.63 -0.37 17.37
C LEU A 68 25.90 -1.17 17.05
N ASP A 69 26.65 -1.56 18.08
CA ASP A 69 27.76 -2.51 17.95
C ASP A 69 27.30 -3.96 18.19
N ALA A 70 26.25 -4.14 19.00
CA ALA A 70 25.61 -5.43 19.20
C ALA A 70 24.12 -5.33 19.56
N ALA A 71 23.40 -6.40 19.27
CA ALA A 71 22.00 -6.61 19.60
C ALA A 71 21.83 -7.97 20.31
N VAL A 72 21.15 -7.96 21.46
CA VAL A 72 20.83 -9.17 22.24
C VAL A 72 19.43 -9.64 21.88
N CYS A 73 19.32 -10.83 21.26
CA CYS A 73 18.07 -11.36 20.74
C CYS A 73 17.41 -12.33 21.75
N GLY A 74 16.32 -11.88 22.38
CA GLY A 74 15.45 -12.70 23.20
C GLY A 74 14.57 -13.63 22.35
N ASP A 75 13.72 -14.44 23.00
CA ASP A 75 12.70 -15.20 22.26
C ASP A 75 11.59 -14.26 21.74
N VAL A 76 10.68 -14.76 20.91
CA VAL A 76 9.64 -13.92 20.30
C VAL A 76 8.81 -13.22 21.39
N PHE A 77 8.82 -11.88 21.40
CA PHE A 77 8.19 -11.00 22.40
C PHE A 77 8.61 -11.25 23.87
N ALA A 78 9.74 -11.92 24.09
CA ALA A 78 10.27 -12.17 25.43
C ALA A 78 11.68 -11.60 25.56
N SER A 79 11.89 -10.72 26.55
CA SER A 79 13.18 -10.11 26.84
C SER A 79 14.32 -11.15 26.96
N PRO A 80 15.53 -10.87 26.44
CA PRO A 80 16.68 -11.74 26.68
C PRO A 80 17.00 -11.80 28.17
N SER A 81 17.58 -12.91 28.61
CA SER A 81 18.00 -13.06 30.01
C SER A 81 19.14 -12.09 30.37
N GLN A 82 19.22 -11.72 31.64
CA GLN A 82 20.33 -10.91 32.17
C GLN A 82 21.72 -11.52 31.88
N ILE A 83 21.84 -12.85 31.77
CA ILE A 83 23.10 -13.52 31.43
C ILE A 83 23.47 -13.27 29.97
N GLN A 84 22.52 -13.33 29.04
CA GLN A 84 22.80 -13.00 27.63
C GLN A 84 23.26 -11.55 27.48
N VAL A 85 22.62 -10.62 28.21
CA VAL A 85 23.06 -9.20 28.20
C VAL A 85 24.47 -9.05 28.78
N TYR A 86 24.74 -9.68 29.91
CA TYR A 86 26.08 -9.67 30.53
C TYR A 86 27.16 -10.25 29.60
N GLN A 87 26.88 -11.37 28.91
CA GLN A 87 27.81 -11.94 27.93
C GLN A 87 28.01 -10.99 26.74
N ALA A 88 26.95 -10.36 26.24
CA ALA A 88 27.07 -9.37 25.16
C ALA A 88 28.00 -8.21 25.57
N ILE A 89 27.85 -7.68 26.78
CA ILE A 89 28.73 -6.63 27.33
C ILE A 89 30.18 -7.11 27.37
N LYS A 90 30.45 -8.31 27.91
CA LYS A 90 31.82 -8.85 28.01
C LYS A 90 32.47 -9.05 26.66
N GLU A 91 31.74 -9.61 25.71
CA GLU A 91 32.22 -9.92 24.36
C GLU A 91 32.37 -8.68 23.47
N THR A 92 31.91 -7.52 23.90
CA THR A 92 31.96 -6.26 23.14
C THR A 92 32.56 -5.09 23.93
N ALA A 93 33.14 -5.36 25.10
CA ALA A 93 33.72 -4.35 25.96
C ALA A 93 34.80 -3.55 25.22
N SER A 94 34.75 -2.23 25.35
CA SER A 94 35.74 -1.31 24.79
C SER A 94 36.48 -0.55 25.90
N LYS A 95 37.50 0.21 25.52
CA LYS A 95 38.27 1.07 26.44
C LYS A 95 37.54 2.33 26.85
N LYS A 96 36.34 2.58 26.29
CA LYS A 96 35.52 3.78 26.52
C LYS A 96 34.20 3.47 27.23
N GLY A 97 34.02 2.24 27.69
CA GLY A 97 32.79 1.79 28.33
C GLY A 97 31.67 1.43 27.34
N THR A 98 30.54 0.99 27.91
CA THR A 98 29.38 0.50 27.16
C THR A 98 28.12 1.27 27.55
N LEU A 99 27.34 1.70 26.56
CA LEU A 99 26.00 2.26 26.77
C LEU A 99 24.93 1.27 26.30
N LEU A 100 24.04 0.90 27.22
CA LEU A 100 22.84 0.12 26.91
C LEU A 100 21.70 1.06 26.53
N ILE A 101 21.06 0.85 25.38
CA ILE A 101 19.86 1.59 24.97
C ILE A 101 18.67 0.66 25.12
N ILE A 102 17.79 0.94 26.09
CA ILE A 102 16.78 -0.02 26.56
C ILE A 102 15.38 0.54 26.29
N LYS A 103 14.56 -0.24 25.57
CA LYS A 103 13.12 0.06 25.41
C LYS A 103 12.42 -0.10 26.77
N ASN A 104 11.50 0.80 27.12
CA ASN A 104 10.80 0.72 28.39
C ASN A 104 9.72 -0.38 28.42
N TYR A 105 10.16 -1.61 28.67
CA TYR A 105 9.34 -2.75 29.07
C TYR A 105 9.93 -3.36 30.33
N SER A 106 9.09 -3.79 31.27
CA SER A 106 9.55 -4.27 32.58
C SER A 106 10.59 -5.39 32.48
N GLY A 107 10.39 -6.34 31.57
CA GLY A 107 11.34 -7.42 31.31
C GLY A 107 12.69 -6.91 30.78
N ASP A 108 12.66 -5.98 29.82
CA ASP A 108 13.87 -5.39 29.23
C ASP A 108 14.64 -4.58 30.29
N ILE A 109 13.96 -3.70 31.02
CA ILE A 109 14.59 -2.88 32.06
C ILE A 109 15.22 -3.74 33.15
N MET A 110 14.52 -4.78 33.61
CA MET A 110 15.03 -5.68 34.65
C MET A 110 16.26 -6.46 34.17
N ASN A 111 16.17 -7.14 33.02
CA ASN A 111 17.25 -7.99 32.54
C ASN A 111 18.50 -7.19 32.14
N PHE A 112 18.34 -6.06 31.45
CA PHE A 112 19.48 -5.27 31.01
C PHE A 112 20.21 -4.58 32.16
N LYS A 113 19.47 -4.02 33.14
CA LYS A 113 20.10 -3.38 34.30
C LYS A 113 20.83 -4.38 35.18
N ASN A 114 20.27 -5.58 35.37
CA ASN A 114 20.97 -6.63 36.12
C ASN A 114 22.19 -7.16 35.37
N GLY A 115 22.10 -7.32 34.04
CA GLY A 115 23.26 -7.67 33.22
C GLY A 115 24.38 -6.62 33.28
N ALA A 116 24.02 -5.33 33.27
CA ALA A 116 24.95 -4.22 33.49
C ALA A 116 25.61 -4.29 34.87
N HIS A 117 24.81 -4.55 35.92
CA HIS A 117 25.33 -4.66 37.28
C HIS A 117 26.39 -5.75 37.42
N LEU A 118 26.14 -6.94 36.86
CA LEU A 118 27.12 -8.04 36.84
C LEU A 118 28.41 -7.65 36.10
N ALA A 119 28.30 -6.90 35.00
CA ALA A 119 29.46 -6.42 34.26
C ALA A 119 30.26 -5.36 35.05
N THR A 120 29.58 -4.50 35.81
CA THR A 120 30.22 -3.54 36.72
C THR A 120 30.94 -4.22 37.88
N GLU A 121 30.38 -5.31 38.44
CA GLU A 121 31.08 -6.13 39.44
C GLU A 121 32.38 -6.73 38.89
N ASP A 122 32.41 -7.05 37.60
CA ASP A 122 33.58 -7.51 36.84
C ASP A 122 34.51 -6.37 36.38
N GLY A 123 34.23 -5.12 36.77
CA GLY A 123 35.07 -3.96 36.46
C GLY A 123 34.88 -3.35 35.07
N ILE A 124 33.80 -3.70 34.36
CA ILE A 124 33.44 -3.09 33.08
C ILE A 124 32.59 -1.84 33.33
N GLU A 125 32.99 -0.71 32.75
CA GLU A 125 32.23 0.53 32.81
C GLU A 125 31.00 0.43 31.88
N VAL A 126 29.81 0.46 32.48
CA VAL A 126 28.53 0.33 31.78
C VAL A 126 27.56 1.36 32.32
N ASP A 127 26.85 2.03 31.41
CA ASP A 127 25.70 2.87 31.74
C ASP A 127 24.52 2.52 30.81
N TYR A 128 23.36 3.13 31.02
CA TYR A 128 22.17 2.92 30.21
C TYR A 128 21.36 4.19 29.98
N VAL A 129 20.58 4.17 28.90
CA VAL A 129 19.50 5.10 28.63
C VAL A 129 18.21 4.32 28.42
N LYS A 130 17.13 4.82 29.02
CA LYS A 130 15.77 4.29 28.84
C LYS A 130 15.07 5.09 27.74
N VAL A 131 14.36 4.41 26.85
CA VAL A 131 13.53 5.04 25.82
C VAL A 131 12.07 4.69 26.05
N ASP A 132 11.25 5.71 26.27
CA ASP A 132 9.83 5.66 26.62
C ASP A 132 9.02 6.64 25.75
N ASP A 133 9.16 6.52 24.43
CA ASP A 133 8.68 7.45 23.42
C ASP A 133 7.19 7.32 23.07
N ASP A 134 6.53 6.22 23.45
CA ASP A 134 5.12 5.98 23.13
C ASP A 134 4.17 6.86 23.93
N ILE A 135 3.43 7.75 23.28
CA ILE A 135 2.47 8.64 23.95
C ILE A 135 1.11 8.01 24.22
N ALA A 136 0.87 6.76 23.79
CA ALA A 136 -0.46 6.18 23.84
C ALA A 136 -0.92 5.86 25.27
N VAL A 137 -0.02 5.35 26.12
CA VAL A 137 -0.35 4.91 27.48
C VAL A 137 0.78 5.26 28.45
N GLU A 138 0.42 5.72 29.66
CA GLU A 138 1.38 5.97 30.73
C GLU A 138 1.64 4.75 31.62
N ASP A 139 0.79 3.74 31.63
CA ASP A 139 1.04 2.44 32.27
C ASP A 139 0.34 1.34 31.46
N SER A 140 0.94 0.15 31.37
CA SER A 140 0.35 -0.99 30.64
C SER A 140 0.63 -2.33 31.32
N LEU A 141 0.10 -3.43 30.77
CA LEU A 141 0.29 -4.79 31.31
C LEU A 141 1.76 -5.18 31.51
N TYR A 142 2.67 -4.60 30.72
CA TYR A 142 4.09 -4.98 30.71
C TYR A 142 5.05 -3.80 30.94
N THR A 143 4.54 -2.61 31.27
CA THR A 143 5.35 -1.39 31.42
C THR A 143 4.84 -0.49 32.54
N VAL A 144 5.79 0.05 33.30
CA VAL A 144 5.57 1.20 34.19
C VAL A 144 6.06 2.45 33.47
N GLY A 145 5.20 3.46 33.29
CA GLY A 145 5.48 4.57 32.39
C GLY A 145 5.13 4.27 30.92
N ARG A 146 5.53 5.18 30.03
CA ARG A 146 5.36 5.05 28.58
C ARG A 146 6.18 3.90 28.01
N ARG A 147 5.67 3.23 26.96
CA ARG A 147 6.38 2.14 26.26
C ARG A 147 7.54 2.70 25.42
N GLY A 148 8.55 1.87 25.18
CA GLY A 148 9.61 2.18 24.20
C GLY A 148 9.35 1.50 22.86
N VAL A 149 9.17 2.27 21.79
CA VAL A 149 8.77 1.79 20.46
C VAL A 149 9.71 2.35 19.37
N ALA A 150 9.19 2.65 18.17
CA ALA A 150 10.00 2.96 16.98
C ALA A 150 10.95 4.16 17.14
N GLY A 151 10.67 5.11 18.05
CA GLY A 151 11.57 6.23 18.34
C GLY A 151 12.95 5.81 18.83
N VAL A 152 13.10 4.61 19.39
CA VAL A 152 14.39 4.06 19.80
C VAL A 152 15.40 3.98 18.63
N ILE A 153 14.93 3.83 17.40
CA ILE A 153 15.80 3.77 16.21
C ILE A 153 16.53 5.11 16.01
N LEU A 154 15.84 6.22 16.23
CA LEU A 154 16.45 7.54 16.16
C LEU A 154 17.41 7.78 17.33
N VAL A 155 17.10 7.24 18.52
CA VAL A 155 18.05 7.27 19.66
C VAL A 155 19.31 6.46 19.35
N HIS A 156 19.19 5.27 18.76
CA HIS A 156 20.32 4.48 18.28
C HIS A 156 21.17 5.27 17.28
N LYS A 157 20.54 5.99 16.35
CA LYS A 157 21.24 6.78 15.33
C LYS A 157 22.02 7.95 15.94
N ILE A 158 21.44 8.67 16.90
CA ILE A 158 22.09 9.80 17.58
C ILE A 158 23.24 9.31 18.45
N ALA A 159 23.00 8.29 19.28
CA ALA A 159 24.03 7.70 20.14
C ALA A 159 25.18 7.11 19.30
N GLY A 160 24.86 6.41 18.21
CA GLY A 160 25.82 5.82 17.29
C GLY A 160 26.72 6.87 16.64
N ALA A 161 26.13 7.97 16.15
CA ALA A 161 26.89 9.09 15.61
C ALA A 161 27.83 9.73 16.65
N ALA A 162 27.36 9.90 17.89
CA ALA A 162 28.16 10.45 18.99
C ALA A 162 29.33 9.51 19.37
N ALA A 163 29.06 8.21 19.43
CA ALA A 163 30.09 7.20 19.70
C ALA A 163 31.15 7.16 18.58
N GLU A 164 30.74 7.17 17.30
CA GLU A 164 31.70 7.23 16.17
C GLU A 164 32.51 8.54 16.15
N ALA A 165 31.98 9.63 16.71
CA ALA A 165 32.73 10.88 16.91
C ALA A 165 33.78 10.79 18.03
N GLY A 166 33.89 9.65 18.72
CA GLY A 166 34.89 9.41 19.77
C GLY A 166 34.57 10.05 21.12
N MET A 167 33.31 10.47 21.33
CA MET A 167 32.84 10.99 22.61
C MET A 167 32.95 9.93 23.72
N ASP A 168 33.12 10.38 24.96
CA ASP A 168 33.15 9.49 26.13
C ASP A 168 31.73 9.00 26.53
N LEU A 169 31.68 7.99 27.41
CA LEU A 169 30.42 7.35 27.81
C LEU A 169 29.39 8.35 28.37
N GLY A 170 29.84 9.30 29.21
CA GLY A 170 28.96 10.31 29.81
C GLY A 170 28.35 11.23 28.75
N ALA A 171 29.15 11.70 27.80
CA ALA A 171 28.69 12.57 26.72
C ALA A 171 27.78 11.82 25.72
N VAL A 172 28.09 10.56 25.38
CA VAL A 172 27.23 9.73 24.53
C VAL A 172 25.88 9.46 25.23
N LYS A 173 25.89 9.17 26.53
CA LYS A 173 24.66 9.02 27.31
C LYS A 173 23.83 10.30 27.32
N ALA A 174 24.44 11.44 27.61
CA ALA A 174 23.73 12.71 27.71
C ALA A 174 22.98 13.06 26.40
N VAL A 175 23.62 12.85 25.24
CA VAL A 175 22.97 13.13 23.95
C VAL A 175 21.93 12.06 23.58
N ALA A 176 22.11 10.80 24.01
CA ALA A 176 21.10 9.76 23.85
C ALA A 176 19.86 10.02 24.72
N GLU A 177 20.04 10.48 25.97
CA GLU A 177 18.95 10.91 26.86
C GLU A 177 18.22 12.12 26.29
N LYS A 178 18.96 13.09 25.74
CA LYS A 178 18.38 14.22 25.03
C LYS A 178 17.55 13.78 23.82
N ALA A 179 18.05 12.84 23.02
CA ALA A 179 17.30 12.28 21.90
C ALA A 179 16.03 11.57 22.36
N ALA A 180 16.12 10.74 23.41
CA ALA A 180 14.97 10.05 24.01
C ALA A 180 13.92 11.04 24.53
N ALA A 181 14.35 12.13 25.18
CA ALA A 181 13.45 13.17 25.68
C ALA A 181 12.73 13.95 24.55
N ASN A 182 13.34 14.05 23.36
CA ASN A 182 12.83 14.82 22.22
C ASN A 182 12.17 13.97 21.12
N VAL A 183 11.92 12.68 21.36
CA VAL A 183 11.24 11.79 20.41
C VAL A 183 9.92 11.28 20.99
N ARG A 184 8.85 11.30 20.19
CA ARG A 184 7.55 10.71 20.53
C ARG A 184 7.01 9.89 19.39
N THR A 185 6.24 8.87 19.73
CA THR A 185 5.65 7.93 18.79
C THR A 185 4.21 7.60 19.20
N ILE A 186 3.34 7.40 18.21
CA ILE A 186 2.05 6.75 18.40
C ILE A 186 1.77 5.85 17.20
N GLY A 187 1.12 4.71 17.42
CA GLY A 187 0.79 3.77 16.35
C GLY A 187 -0.63 3.25 16.40
N LEU A 188 -1.01 2.51 15.38
CA LEU A 188 -2.31 1.86 15.25
C LEU A 188 -2.17 0.50 14.56
N ALA A 189 -3.06 -0.42 14.88
CA ALA A 189 -3.18 -1.72 14.21
C ALA A 189 -4.49 -1.81 13.42
N LEU A 190 -4.39 -2.37 12.22
CA LEU A 190 -5.49 -2.79 11.36
C LEU A 190 -5.78 -4.29 11.54
N THR A 191 -4.77 -5.07 11.93
CA THR A 191 -4.91 -6.48 12.27
C THR A 191 -4.06 -6.81 13.48
N SER A 192 -4.35 -7.93 14.14
CA SER A 192 -3.47 -8.47 15.18
C SER A 192 -2.27 -9.19 14.57
N CYS A 193 -1.14 -9.22 15.29
CA CYS A 193 -0.05 -10.16 15.01
C CYS A 193 -0.40 -11.58 15.48
N THR A 194 0.26 -12.59 14.90
CA THR A 194 0.22 -13.97 15.39
C THR A 194 1.58 -14.37 15.95
N VAL A 195 1.67 -14.70 17.23
CA VAL A 195 2.90 -15.22 17.84
C VAL A 195 3.09 -16.69 17.42
N PRO A 196 4.23 -17.09 16.83
CA PRO A 196 4.46 -18.46 16.33
C PRO A 196 4.21 -19.56 17.37
N ALA A 197 4.54 -19.31 18.64
CA ALA A 197 4.32 -20.27 19.73
C ALA A 197 2.83 -20.43 20.12
N SER A 198 2.02 -19.36 19.99
CA SER A 198 0.58 -19.39 20.27
C SER A 198 -0.22 -19.97 19.10
N GLY A 199 0.22 -19.70 17.86
CA GLY A 199 -0.46 -20.13 16.63
C GLY A 199 -1.79 -19.43 16.34
N SER A 200 -2.24 -18.54 17.23
CA SER A 200 -3.46 -17.74 17.12
C SER A 200 -3.16 -16.22 17.29
N PRO A 201 -4.01 -15.34 16.73
CA PRO A 201 -3.86 -13.89 16.90
C PRO A 201 -3.90 -13.48 18.38
N THR A 202 -3.13 -12.46 18.76
CA THR A 202 -3.09 -11.94 20.15
C THR A 202 -4.36 -11.17 20.52
N PHE A 203 -5.06 -10.59 19.55
CA PHE A 203 -6.38 -10.00 19.71
C PHE A 203 -7.20 -10.09 18.41
N THR A 204 -8.46 -9.68 18.44
CA THR A 204 -9.37 -9.63 17.28
C THR A 204 -9.97 -8.23 17.13
N LEU A 205 -10.11 -7.80 15.88
CA LEU A 205 -10.82 -6.59 15.44
C LEU A 205 -11.89 -7.00 14.42
N ALA A 206 -12.98 -6.24 14.34
CA ALA A 206 -13.92 -6.37 13.21
C ALA A 206 -13.28 -5.89 11.90
N GLU A 207 -13.87 -6.24 10.76
CA GLU A 207 -13.32 -5.92 9.42
C GLU A 207 -13.16 -4.41 9.16
N ASP A 208 -13.94 -3.59 9.83
CA ASP A 208 -13.93 -2.13 9.70
C ASP A 208 -13.40 -1.41 10.94
N GLU A 209 -12.71 -2.12 11.85
CA GLU A 209 -12.13 -1.58 13.07
C GLU A 209 -10.60 -1.45 13.00
N MET A 210 -10.08 -0.48 13.75
CA MET A 210 -8.67 -0.32 14.06
C MET A 210 -8.45 -0.19 15.59
N GLU A 211 -7.26 -0.57 16.06
CA GLU A 211 -6.81 -0.37 17.44
C GLU A 211 -5.82 0.80 17.48
N TYR A 212 -6.25 1.95 18.00
CA TYR A 212 -5.43 3.15 18.12
C TYR A 212 -4.59 3.13 19.40
N GLY A 213 -3.29 3.37 19.28
CA GLY A 213 -2.33 3.31 20.39
C GLY A 213 -1.86 1.89 20.74
N VAL A 214 -1.95 0.94 19.82
CA VAL A 214 -1.50 -0.46 20.03
C VAL A 214 0.00 -0.54 20.39
N GLY A 215 0.37 -1.51 21.22
CA GLY A 215 1.78 -1.80 21.52
C GLY A 215 2.44 -2.75 20.50
N ILE A 216 3.77 -2.81 20.49
CA ILE A 216 4.54 -3.64 19.53
C ILE A 216 4.50 -5.14 19.83
N HIS A 217 3.97 -5.56 20.98
CA HIS A 217 3.74 -6.97 21.30
C HIS A 217 2.25 -7.34 21.20
N GLY A 218 1.43 -6.47 20.61
CA GLY A 218 -0.02 -6.61 20.53
C GLY A 218 -0.75 -6.26 21.81
N GLU A 219 -0.15 -5.44 22.69
CA GLU A 219 -0.83 -4.89 23.85
C GLU A 219 -2.01 -4.00 23.43
N PRO A 220 -3.13 -4.02 24.19
CA PRO A 220 -4.26 -3.14 23.95
C PRO A 220 -3.84 -1.68 23.83
N GLY A 221 -4.51 -0.95 22.93
CA GLY A 221 -4.31 0.47 22.76
C GLY A 221 -5.21 1.30 23.65
N ILE A 222 -5.36 2.58 23.28
CA ILE A 222 -6.26 3.53 23.94
C ILE A 222 -7.70 3.20 23.60
N LYS A 223 -7.96 2.86 22.34
CA LYS A 223 -9.31 2.81 21.79
C LYS A 223 -9.39 1.92 20.55
N ARG A 224 -10.46 1.12 20.49
CA ARG A 224 -10.94 0.49 19.26
C ARG A 224 -12.01 1.36 18.63
N GLU A 225 -11.90 1.61 17.34
CA GLU A 225 -12.86 2.43 16.61
C GLU A 225 -12.87 2.09 15.11
N LYS A 226 -13.81 2.67 14.37
CA LYS A 226 -13.91 2.47 12.93
C LYS A 226 -12.66 3.00 12.21
N MET A 227 -12.33 2.37 11.08
CA MET A 227 -11.23 2.80 10.23
C MET A 227 -11.41 4.25 9.78
N LEU A 228 -10.33 5.02 9.86
CA LEU A 228 -10.25 6.41 9.41
C LEU A 228 -9.46 6.51 8.10
N SER A 229 -9.69 7.58 7.34
CA SER A 229 -8.87 7.88 6.17
C SER A 229 -7.43 8.25 6.57
N ALA A 230 -6.50 8.15 5.61
CA ALA A 230 -5.11 8.57 5.82
C ALA A 230 -4.99 10.03 6.27
N ASP A 231 -5.88 10.90 5.75
CA ASP A 231 -5.92 12.33 6.06
C ASP A 231 -6.35 12.59 7.51
N GLU A 232 -7.41 11.91 7.96
CA GLU A 232 -7.89 12.00 9.34
C GLU A 232 -6.86 11.44 10.34
N LEU A 233 -6.24 10.30 10.00
CA LEU A 233 -5.16 9.71 10.80
C LEU A 233 -3.96 10.64 10.91
N ALA A 234 -3.53 11.23 9.78
CA ALA A 234 -2.38 12.12 9.73
C ALA A 234 -2.64 13.37 10.58
N ASN A 235 -3.83 13.97 10.47
CA ASN A 235 -4.21 15.12 11.29
C ASN A 235 -4.13 14.77 12.78
N ARG A 236 -4.82 13.70 13.20
CA ARG A 236 -4.87 13.29 14.60
C ARG A 236 -3.49 12.96 15.17
N MET A 237 -2.75 12.05 14.54
CA MET A 237 -1.45 11.60 15.03
C MET A 237 -0.43 12.76 15.05
N THR A 238 -0.47 13.65 14.06
CA THR A 238 0.41 14.82 14.03
C THR A 238 0.05 15.79 15.15
N ASN A 239 -1.25 16.05 15.40
CA ASN A 239 -1.71 16.89 16.52
C ASN A 239 -1.16 16.38 17.85
N ASP A 240 -1.35 15.09 18.12
CA ASP A 240 -1.05 14.46 19.38
C ASP A 240 0.46 14.49 19.67
N LEU A 241 1.29 14.16 18.67
CA LEU A 241 2.74 14.17 18.78
C LEU A 241 3.32 15.59 18.93
N VAL A 242 2.86 16.55 18.12
CA VAL A 242 3.30 17.95 18.19
C VAL A 242 2.95 18.57 19.53
N LYS A 243 1.76 18.26 20.06
CA LYS A 243 1.31 18.75 21.36
C LYS A 243 2.13 18.15 22.51
N ASP A 244 2.36 16.85 22.52
CA ASP A 244 3.14 16.19 23.59
C ASP A 244 4.62 16.64 23.60
N LEU A 245 5.22 16.83 22.42
CA LEU A 245 6.59 17.36 22.28
C LEU A 245 6.69 18.87 22.49
N GLY A 246 5.58 19.61 22.41
CA GLY A 246 5.59 21.07 22.41
C GLY A 246 6.37 21.65 21.21
N VAL A 247 6.20 21.07 20.02
CA VAL A 247 6.77 21.60 18.77
C VAL A 247 6.03 22.88 18.39
N LYS A 248 6.78 23.93 18.05
CA LYS A 248 6.27 25.27 17.73
C LYS A 248 6.43 25.58 16.25
N ASP A 249 5.70 26.61 15.81
CA ASP A 249 5.83 27.20 14.49
C ASP A 249 7.29 27.50 14.14
N GLY A 250 7.71 27.12 12.92
CA GLY A 250 9.05 27.33 12.40
C GLY A 250 10.13 26.38 12.92
N GLU A 251 9.83 25.53 13.91
CA GLU A 251 10.76 24.52 14.41
C GLU A 251 10.93 23.35 13.43
N GLU A 252 12.05 22.64 13.57
CA GLU A 252 12.47 21.59 12.66
C GLU A 252 12.41 20.21 13.34
N ILE A 253 11.95 19.20 12.61
CA ILE A 253 11.78 17.83 13.11
C ILE A 253 12.36 16.80 12.15
N ALA A 254 12.61 15.60 12.66
CA ALA A 254 12.74 14.39 11.85
C ALA A 254 11.48 13.52 11.99
N LEU A 255 11.09 12.87 10.90
CA LEU A 255 9.95 11.96 10.83
C LEU A 255 10.39 10.54 10.58
N LEU A 256 9.69 9.60 11.21
CA LEU A 256 9.76 8.19 10.92
C LEU A 256 8.34 7.62 10.80
N VAL A 257 7.96 7.22 9.60
CA VAL A 257 6.73 6.47 9.31
C VAL A 257 7.10 4.99 9.27
N ASN A 258 6.76 4.28 10.34
CA ASN A 258 7.18 2.90 10.57
C ASN A 258 6.00 1.93 10.42
N GLY A 259 6.09 0.99 9.48
CA GLY A 259 5.12 -0.10 9.34
C GLY A 259 5.37 -1.25 10.32
N PHE A 260 4.29 -1.91 10.75
CA PHE A 260 4.36 -3.03 11.71
C PHE A 260 4.60 -4.40 11.09
N GLY A 261 4.87 -4.46 9.78
CA GLY A 261 5.21 -5.67 9.04
C GLY A 261 4.21 -6.00 7.93
N GLY A 262 2.92 -5.99 8.26
CA GLY A 262 1.83 -6.36 7.35
C GLY A 262 1.31 -5.24 6.44
N THR A 263 1.74 -3.99 6.63
CA THR A 263 1.28 -2.84 5.84
C THR A 263 2.14 -2.63 4.59
N PRO A 264 1.54 -2.58 3.38
CA PRO A 264 2.23 -2.26 2.14
C PRO A 264 2.94 -0.89 2.15
N LEU A 265 4.10 -0.80 1.50
CA LEU A 265 4.84 0.47 1.37
C LEU A 265 4.02 1.59 0.72
N GLN A 266 3.13 1.27 -0.22
CA GLN A 266 2.27 2.27 -0.87
C GLN A 266 1.39 3.01 0.14
N GLU A 267 0.88 2.32 1.16
CA GLU A 267 0.05 2.91 2.21
C GLU A 267 0.90 3.79 3.13
N LEU A 268 2.13 3.35 3.46
CA LEU A 268 3.05 4.15 4.26
C LEU A 268 3.47 5.44 3.56
N TYR A 269 3.71 5.41 2.24
CA TYR A 269 4.02 6.62 1.46
C TYR A 269 2.82 7.53 1.28
N LEU A 270 1.62 6.98 1.08
CA LEU A 270 0.37 7.76 1.09
C LEU A 270 0.19 8.48 2.44
N PHE A 271 0.39 7.76 3.55
CA PHE A 271 0.31 8.35 4.87
C PHE A 271 1.38 9.42 5.10
N ASN A 272 2.62 9.19 4.64
CA ASN A 272 3.68 10.20 4.69
C ASN A 272 3.30 11.49 3.93
N ASN A 273 2.65 11.37 2.77
CA ASN A 273 2.14 12.52 2.03
C ASN A 273 1.12 13.31 2.87
N ALA A 274 0.17 12.63 3.51
CA ALA A 274 -0.83 13.26 4.37
C ALA A 274 -0.18 13.95 5.59
N VAL A 275 0.78 13.31 6.26
CA VAL A 275 1.53 13.89 7.39
C VAL A 275 2.35 15.11 6.96
N THR A 276 3.01 15.03 5.80
CA THR A 276 3.80 16.15 5.26
C THR A 276 2.92 17.37 4.98
N ARG A 277 1.71 17.17 4.43
CA ARG A 277 0.71 18.23 4.26
C ARG A 277 0.29 18.85 5.60
N GLU A 278 -0.01 18.03 6.60
CA GLU A 278 -0.41 18.49 7.94
C GLU A 278 0.66 19.32 8.65
N LEU A 279 1.93 18.96 8.49
CA LEU A 279 3.05 19.69 9.07
C LEU A 279 3.35 20.99 8.31
N ALA A 280 3.26 20.96 6.98
CA ALA A 280 3.41 22.16 6.15
C ALA A 280 2.33 23.22 6.48
N ALA A 281 1.08 22.80 6.69
CA ALA A 281 -0.01 23.69 7.10
C ALA A 281 0.23 24.36 8.47
N ARG A 282 1.11 23.80 9.30
CA ARG A 282 1.52 24.32 10.61
C ARG A 282 2.87 25.04 10.58
N ASN A 283 3.46 25.20 9.40
CA ASN A 283 4.79 25.76 9.22
C ASN A 283 5.86 25.05 10.09
N ILE A 284 5.72 23.74 10.27
CA ILE A 284 6.72 22.88 10.91
C ILE A 284 7.60 22.28 9.82
N LYS A 285 8.92 22.46 9.95
CA LYS A 285 9.88 22.04 8.93
C LYS A 285 10.33 20.62 9.14
N ILE A 286 10.38 19.85 8.06
CA ILE A 286 10.86 18.47 8.10
C ILE A 286 12.30 18.45 7.58
N ASN A 287 13.26 18.15 8.47
CA ASN A 287 14.65 17.98 8.11
C ASN A 287 14.88 16.70 7.30
N ARG A 288 14.25 15.62 7.76
CA ARG A 288 14.46 14.27 7.23
C ARG A 288 13.26 13.39 7.51
N VAL A 289 12.98 12.50 6.57
CA VAL A 289 11.92 11.49 6.65
C VAL A 289 12.51 10.11 6.43
N PHE A 290 12.05 9.14 7.22
CA PHE A 290 12.25 7.71 7.00
C PHE A 290 10.88 7.05 6.83
N VAL A 291 10.70 6.23 5.79
CA VAL A 291 9.45 5.49 5.52
C VAL A 291 9.80 4.02 5.26
N GLY A 292 9.20 3.11 6.04
CA GLY A 292 9.43 1.68 5.86
C GLY A 292 9.19 0.88 7.14
N ASN A 293 9.70 -0.35 7.16
CA ASN A 293 9.61 -1.23 8.33
C ASN A 293 10.94 -1.20 9.09
N TYR A 294 10.96 -0.54 10.24
CA TYR A 294 12.15 -0.37 11.06
C TYR A 294 12.02 -1.02 12.44
N MET A 295 10.80 -1.06 13.00
CA MET A 295 10.44 -1.80 14.20
C MET A 295 9.05 -2.40 14.00
N THR A 296 9.02 -3.70 13.69
CA THR A 296 7.77 -4.38 13.35
C THR A 296 7.08 -5.00 14.58
N SER A 297 5.92 -5.60 14.35
CA SER A 297 5.24 -6.51 15.28
C SER A 297 4.81 -7.75 14.50
N ILE A 298 5.79 -8.54 14.06
CA ILE A 298 5.63 -9.76 13.26
C ILE A 298 4.87 -9.47 11.94
N ASP A 299 3.59 -9.86 11.86
CA ASP A 299 2.71 -9.77 10.70
C ASP A 299 1.54 -8.82 10.91
N MET A 300 1.61 -7.98 11.95
CA MET A 300 0.61 -6.94 12.22
C MET A 300 0.55 -5.96 11.04
N ALA A 301 -0.63 -5.83 10.43
CA ALA A 301 -0.94 -4.69 9.58
C ALA A 301 -1.27 -3.50 10.48
N GLY A 302 -0.62 -2.38 10.23
CA GLY A 302 -0.60 -1.21 11.08
C GLY A 302 0.68 -0.41 10.89
N MET A 303 0.73 0.76 11.50
CA MET A 303 1.89 1.64 11.43
C MET A 303 1.99 2.54 12.65
N SER A 304 3.13 3.21 12.76
CA SER A 304 3.40 4.23 13.77
C SER A 304 4.01 5.46 13.11
N LEU A 305 3.67 6.62 13.67
CA LEU A 305 4.29 7.88 13.36
C LEU A 305 5.20 8.27 14.52
N THR A 306 6.45 8.54 14.21
CA THR A 306 7.44 9.05 15.16
C THR A 306 7.88 10.44 14.73
N VAL A 307 7.94 11.36 15.69
CA VAL A 307 8.48 12.72 15.53
C VAL A 307 9.65 12.89 16.49
N MET A 308 10.79 13.36 15.99
CA MET A 308 11.89 13.84 16.82
C MET A 308 12.07 15.34 16.62
N LYS A 309 11.91 16.13 17.69
CA LYS A 309 12.22 17.56 17.68
C LYS A 309 13.73 17.75 17.57
N LEU A 310 14.18 18.59 16.65
CA LEU A 310 15.59 18.81 16.38
C LEU A 310 16.05 20.18 16.88
N ASP A 311 17.22 20.17 17.51
CA ASP A 311 18.10 21.32 17.58
C ASP A 311 19.35 21.07 16.73
N ASP A 312 20.28 22.03 16.73
CA ASP A 312 21.50 21.97 15.90
C ASP A 312 22.35 20.72 16.18
N GLU A 313 22.41 20.27 17.44
CA GLU A 313 23.19 19.09 17.83
C GLU A 313 22.54 17.81 17.31
N LEU A 314 21.24 17.62 17.57
CA LEU A 314 20.51 16.43 17.12
C LEU A 314 20.46 16.37 15.58
N LYS A 315 20.23 17.51 14.91
CA LYS A 315 20.25 17.61 13.45
C LYS A 315 21.61 17.21 12.86
N THR A 316 22.69 17.67 13.48
CA THR A 316 24.06 17.35 13.04
C THR A 316 24.35 15.86 13.20
N LEU A 317 23.99 15.26 14.35
CA LEU A 317 24.22 13.84 14.63
C LEU A 317 23.33 12.93 13.77
N LEU A 318 22.08 13.31 13.54
CA LEU A 318 21.16 12.58 12.65
C LEU A 318 21.72 12.50 11.22
N SER A 319 22.41 13.54 10.77
CA SER A 319 23.01 13.64 9.44
C SER A 319 24.36 12.92 9.30
N LYS A 320 24.98 12.43 10.39
CA LYS A 320 26.23 11.66 10.30
C LYS A 320 26.00 10.33 9.60
N GLU A 321 27.00 9.90 8.83
CA GLU A 321 26.96 8.64 8.10
C GLU A 321 26.70 7.45 9.02
N CYS A 322 25.84 6.52 8.60
CA CYS A 322 25.73 5.20 9.22
C CYS A 322 25.44 4.14 8.15
N ASN A 323 25.93 2.92 8.39
CA ASN A 323 25.74 1.80 7.48
C ASN A 323 25.44 0.53 8.27
N THR A 324 24.19 0.11 8.20
CA THR A 324 23.67 -1.13 8.80
C THR A 324 22.84 -1.88 7.75
N PRO A 325 22.53 -3.17 7.95
CA PRO A 325 21.67 -3.94 7.06
C PRO A 325 20.34 -3.27 6.69
N ALA A 326 19.70 -2.58 7.65
CA ALA A 326 18.33 -2.07 7.49
C ALA A 326 18.19 -0.55 7.62
N PHE A 327 19.28 0.17 7.93
CA PHE A 327 19.25 1.62 8.11
C PHE A 327 20.56 2.27 7.63
N LYS A 328 20.43 3.25 6.73
CA LYS A 328 21.56 3.97 6.14
C LYS A 328 21.31 5.47 6.13
N VAL A 329 22.37 6.23 6.36
CA VAL A 329 22.43 7.67 6.22
C VAL A 329 23.78 7.99 5.59
N ASP A 330 23.81 8.80 4.54
CA ASP A 330 25.04 9.12 3.81
C ASP A 330 25.57 10.54 4.04
N GLY A 331 24.85 11.36 4.81
CA GLY A 331 25.20 12.76 5.05
C GLY A 331 23.95 13.61 5.33
N PRO A 332 24.05 14.95 5.30
CA PRO A 332 22.91 15.87 5.29
C PRO A 332 22.02 15.70 4.04
N VAL A 333 20.74 16.10 4.14
CA VAL A 333 19.78 16.12 3.01
C VAL A 333 19.10 17.49 2.93
N GLU A 334 18.48 17.78 1.80
CA GLU A 334 17.60 18.94 1.66
C GLU A 334 16.35 18.79 2.53
N SER A 335 15.81 19.92 3.00
CA SER A 335 14.55 19.92 3.74
C SER A 335 13.39 19.50 2.83
N VAL A 336 12.43 18.78 3.39
CA VAL A 336 11.25 18.33 2.65
C VAL A 336 10.25 19.48 2.53
N GLU A 337 9.85 19.78 1.30
CA GLU A 337 8.77 20.70 0.99
C GLU A 337 7.51 19.93 0.57
N TYR A 338 6.35 20.36 1.07
CA TYR A 338 5.08 19.82 0.59
C TYR A 338 4.73 20.41 -0.77
N VAL A 339 4.38 19.54 -1.71
CA VAL A 339 3.85 19.92 -3.02
C VAL A 339 2.46 19.32 -3.14
N ASN A 340 1.45 20.16 -3.39
CA ASN A 340 0.12 19.65 -3.70
C ASN A 340 0.13 19.08 -5.12
N VAL A 341 -0.09 17.77 -5.24
CA VAL A 341 -0.13 17.05 -6.52
C VAL A 341 -1.55 16.84 -7.03
N LEU A 342 -2.56 17.14 -6.20
CA LEU A 342 -3.94 17.13 -6.62
C LEU A 342 -4.24 18.54 -7.13
N GLU A 343 -4.46 18.66 -8.44
CA GLU A 343 -5.03 19.89 -8.99
C GLU A 343 -6.41 20.09 -8.34
N GLU A 344 -6.61 21.25 -7.72
CA GLU A 344 -7.94 21.78 -7.46
C GLU A 344 -8.58 22.08 -8.82
N THR A 345 -9.00 21.03 -9.51
CA THR A 345 -9.96 21.19 -10.60
C THR A 345 -11.20 21.74 -9.92
N GLU A 346 -11.64 22.94 -10.31
CA GLU A 346 -12.96 23.43 -9.92
C GLU A 346 -13.93 22.27 -10.20
N GLU A 347 -14.46 21.67 -9.13
CA GLU A 347 -15.49 20.64 -9.22
C GLU A 347 -16.71 21.32 -9.83
N LYS A 348 -16.74 21.41 -11.16
CA LYS A 348 -18.02 21.48 -11.86
C LYS A 348 -18.72 20.21 -11.44
N GLU A 349 -19.88 20.36 -10.84
CA GLU A 349 -20.73 19.26 -10.42
C GLU A 349 -20.99 18.39 -11.66
N VAL A 350 -20.33 17.22 -11.74
CA VAL A 350 -20.46 16.29 -12.87
C VAL A 350 -21.38 15.18 -12.44
N SER A 351 -22.50 15.00 -13.14
CA SER A 351 -23.34 13.84 -12.93
C SER A 351 -22.66 12.60 -13.51
N PHE A 352 -22.62 11.52 -12.73
CA PHE A 352 -22.24 10.20 -13.23
C PHE A 352 -23.45 9.35 -13.64
N GLU A 353 -24.65 9.93 -13.57
CA GLU A 353 -25.89 9.33 -14.06
C GLU A 353 -26.18 9.77 -15.50
N ILE A 354 -27.26 9.25 -16.08
CA ILE A 354 -27.71 9.59 -17.44
C ILE A 354 -28.13 11.07 -17.47
N GLU A 355 -27.58 11.83 -18.41
CA GLU A 355 -27.87 13.26 -18.62
C GLU A 355 -28.50 13.53 -19.98
N THR A 356 -28.38 12.57 -20.90
CA THR A 356 -29.02 12.62 -22.21
C THR A 356 -30.55 12.59 -22.09
N ALA A 357 -31.22 13.36 -22.94
CA ALA A 357 -32.68 13.47 -22.90
C ALA A 357 -33.37 12.12 -23.15
N GLU A 358 -34.43 11.80 -22.41
CA GLU A 358 -35.15 10.51 -22.55
C GLU A 358 -35.67 10.24 -23.98
N GLU A 359 -35.95 11.29 -24.75
CA GLU A 359 -36.35 11.17 -26.15
C GLU A 359 -35.27 10.56 -27.04
N HIS A 360 -34.00 10.63 -26.63
CA HIS A 360 -32.88 9.95 -27.30
C HIS A 360 -32.87 8.44 -27.05
N ALA A 361 -33.65 7.93 -26.09
CA ALA A 361 -33.83 6.48 -25.89
C ALA A 361 -34.85 5.86 -26.86
N VAL A 362 -35.63 6.69 -27.56
CA VAL A 362 -36.71 6.24 -28.46
C VAL A 362 -36.13 5.96 -29.84
N ILE A 363 -36.30 4.73 -30.33
CA ILE A 363 -35.92 4.38 -31.71
C ILE A 363 -37.05 4.77 -32.66
N LYS A 364 -36.73 5.53 -33.71
CA LYS A 364 -37.68 5.94 -34.77
C LYS A 364 -37.21 5.40 -36.11
N ASP A 365 -38.18 5.09 -36.98
CA ASP A 365 -37.94 4.66 -38.37
C ASP A 365 -36.97 3.48 -38.52
N ASN A 366 -36.83 2.66 -37.46
CA ASN A 366 -35.93 1.51 -37.39
C ASN A 366 -34.45 1.85 -37.67
N VAL A 367 -34.00 3.04 -37.28
CA VAL A 367 -32.61 3.49 -37.40
C VAL A 367 -32.06 3.98 -36.06
N ILE A 368 -30.74 3.82 -35.87
CA ILE A 368 -30.00 4.34 -34.72
C ILE A 368 -29.41 5.69 -35.13
N THR A 369 -29.99 6.77 -34.63
CA THR A 369 -29.51 8.14 -34.88
C THR A 369 -28.28 8.47 -34.03
N LEU A 370 -27.61 9.58 -34.34
CA LEU A 370 -26.54 10.14 -33.50
C LEU A 370 -27.01 10.35 -32.06
N ASN A 371 -28.22 10.88 -31.87
CA ASN A 371 -28.77 11.10 -30.54
C ASN A 371 -28.98 9.77 -29.79
N ASN A 372 -29.47 8.73 -30.49
CA ASN A 372 -29.53 7.40 -29.91
C ASN A 372 -28.13 6.89 -29.52
N MET A 373 -27.12 7.06 -30.39
CA MET A 373 -25.75 6.65 -30.08
C MET A 373 -25.18 7.37 -28.85
N ILE A 374 -25.42 8.67 -28.72
CA ILE A 374 -24.99 9.46 -27.56
C ILE A 374 -25.67 8.92 -26.29
N TYR A 375 -26.97 8.63 -26.34
CA TYR A 375 -27.70 8.00 -25.23
C TYR A 375 -27.16 6.60 -24.88
N LEU A 376 -26.83 5.77 -25.87
CA LEU A 376 -26.27 4.43 -25.65
C LEU A 376 -24.93 4.49 -24.88
N VAL A 377 -24.04 5.41 -25.24
CA VAL A 377 -22.75 5.58 -24.56
C VAL A 377 -22.92 6.22 -23.17
N ASP A 378 -23.89 7.12 -23.00
CA ASP A 378 -24.23 7.68 -21.69
C ASP A 378 -24.77 6.60 -20.74
N LYS A 379 -25.71 5.77 -21.22
CA LYS A 379 -26.22 4.60 -20.47
C LYS A 379 -25.12 3.59 -20.17
N MET A 380 -24.20 3.34 -21.10
CA MET A 380 -23.02 2.50 -20.86
C MET A 380 -22.16 3.06 -19.72
N SER A 381 -21.92 4.37 -19.71
CA SER A 381 -21.15 5.07 -18.68
C SER A 381 -21.79 4.90 -17.30
N ASP A 382 -23.11 5.14 -17.20
CA ASP A 382 -23.89 4.96 -15.98
C ASP A 382 -23.77 3.53 -15.41
N VAL A 383 -23.92 2.52 -16.28
CA VAL A 383 -23.85 1.11 -15.88
C VAL A 383 -22.46 0.73 -15.41
N ILE A 384 -21.41 1.15 -16.12
CA ILE A 384 -20.01 0.86 -15.73
C ILE A 384 -19.69 1.49 -14.38
N ILE A 385 -20.07 2.75 -14.17
CA ILE A 385 -19.77 3.49 -12.93
C ILE A 385 -20.50 2.88 -11.74
N LYS A 386 -21.78 2.50 -11.89
CA LYS A 386 -22.57 1.84 -10.84
C LYS A 386 -22.03 0.47 -10.45
N ASN A 387 -21.35 -0.22 -11.36
CA ASN A 387 -20.83 -1.58 -11.15
C ASN A 387 -19.31 -1.61 -10.88
N GLU A 388 -18.68 -0.48 -10.53
CA GLU A 388 -17.24 -0.41 -10.24
C GLU A 388 -16.77 -1.47 -9.23
N VAL A 389 -17.39 -1.52 -8.05
CA VAL A 389 -17.03 -2.47 -6.98
C VAL A 389 -17.40 -3.92 -7.36
N PRO A 390 -18.63 -4.24 -7.81
CA PRO A 390 -18.97 -5.59 -8.27
C PRO A 390 -18.04 -6.16 -9.34
N PHE A 391 -17.57 -5.33 -10.27
CA PHE A 391 -16.63 -5.75 -11.31
C PHE A 391 -15.22 -6.02 -10.76
N CYS A 392 -14.77 -5.27 -9.75
CA CYS A 392 -13.52 -5.55 -9.03
C CYS A 392 -13.59 -6.85 -8.21
N GLU A 393 -14.71 -7.09 -7.53
CA GLU A 393 -14.92 -8.33 -6.76
C GLU A 393 -14.87 -9.56 -7.68
N LEU A 394 -15.54 -9.48 -8.82
CA LEU A 394 -15.51 -10.56 -9.81
C LEU A 394 -14.11 -10.82 -10.35
N ASP A 395 -13.37 -9.76 -10.66
CA ASP A 395 -12.00 -9.85 -11.18
C ASP A 395 -11.02 -10.41 -10.13
N THR A 396 -11.27 -10.29 -8.83
CA THR A 396 -10.41 -10.84 -7.76
C THR A 396 -10.24 -12.37 -7.83
N HIS A 397 -11.18 -13.08 -8.46
CA HIS A 397 -11.12 -14.54 -8.56
C HIS A 397 -10.10 -15.06 -9.57
N ALA A 398 -9.85 -14.33 -10.66
CA ALA A 398 -8.98 -14.78 -11.75
C ALA A 398 -7.97 -13.71 -12.22
N GLY A 399 -8.14 -12.46 -11.82
CA GLY A 399 -7.26 -11.31 -12.08
C GLY A 399 -6.71 -10.72 -10.79
N ASP A 400 -6.49 -9.40 -10.78
CA ASP A 400 -5.93 -8.63 -9.67
C ASP A 400 -6.95 -7.74 -8.95
N GLY A 401 -8.22 -7.81 -9.34
CA GLY A 401 -9.32 -7.15 -8.63
C GLY A 401 -9.44 -5.66 -8.94
N ASP A 402 -8.84 -5.19 -10.04
CA ASP A 402 -8.79 -3.78 -10.42
C ASP A 402 -9.59 -3.43 -11.69
N PHE A 403 -10.18 -4.44 -12.35
CA PHE A 403 -10.89 -4.26 -13.61
C PHE A 403 -11.99 -3.18 -13.53
N GLY A 404 -12.88 -3.27 -12.54
CA GLY A 404 -14.00 -2.36 -12.36
C GLY A 404 -13.57 -0.90 -12.15
N MET A 405 -12.59 -0.67 -11.27
CA MET A 405 -11.97 0.63 -11.05
C MET A 405 -11.33 1.17 -12.33
N SER A 406 -10.61 0.31 -13.07
CA SER A 406 -9.91 0.71 -14.30
C SER A 406 -10.88 1.21 -15.37
N VAL A 407 -11.99 0.51 -15.62
CA VAL A 407 -12.99 0.97 -16.59
C VAL A 407 -13.81 2.16 -16.06
N ALA A 408 -14.23 2.13 -14.79
CA ALA A 408 -15.00 3.22 -14.20
C ALA A 408 -14.23 4.54 -14.22
N LYS A 409 -12.90 4.52 -14.00
CA LYS A 409 -12.05 5.71 -14.09
C LYS A 409 -12.15 6.39 -15.46
N GLY A 410 -12.02 5.64 -16.56
CA GLY A 410 -12.08 6.23 -17.89
C GLY A 410 -13.48 6.74 -18.24
N PHE A 411 -14.54 6.02 -17.84
CA PHE A 411 -15.92 6.46 -18.10
C PHE A 411 -16.36 7.63 -17.20
N LYS A 412 -15.85 7.74 -15.96
CA LYS A 412 -16.00 8.96 -15.14
C LYS A 412 -15.34 10.15 -15.81
N GLN A 413 -14.15 9.97 -16.39
CA GLN A 413 -13.50 11.05 -17.13
C GLN A 413 -14.26 11.42 -18.40
N LEU A 414 -14.77 10.41 -19.12
CA LEU A 414 -15.65 10.63 -20.27
C LEU A 414 -16.87 11.50 -19.90
N LYS A 415 -17.49 11.26 -18.74
CA LYS A 415 -18.60 12.09 -18.25
C LYS A 415 -18.17 13.52 -17.90
N ARG A 416 -16.97 13.72 -17.34
CA ARG A 416 -16.43 15.07 -17.06
C ARG A 416 -16.18 15.89 -18.32
N GLU A 417 -15.76 15.22 -19.39
CA GLU A 417 -15.43 15.86 -20.67
C GLU A 417 -16.57 15.74 -21.70
N TRP A 418 -17.73 15.23 -21.29
CA TRP A 418 -18.85 14.88 -22.18
C TRP A 418 -19.28 16.04 -23.08
N HIS A 419 -19.45 17.22 -22.49
CA HIS A 419 -19.80 18.45 -23.19
C HIS A 419 -18.80 18.81 -24.30
N SER A 420 -17.50 18.58 -24.07
CA SER A 420 -16.45 18.87 -25.06
C SER A 420 -16.54 17.98 -26.31
N ILE A 421 -17.22 16.84 -26.22
CA ILE A 421 -17.44 15.92 -27.33
C ILE A 421 -18.76 16.25 -28.04
N VAL A 422 -19.85 16.41 -27.30
CA VAL A 422 -21.20 16.54 -27.88
C VAL A 422 -21.50 17.94 -28.43
N GLU A 423 -20.83 18.98 -27.92
CA GLU A 423 -21.05 20.38 -28.36
C GLU A 423 -20.16 20.79 -29.55
N GLN A 424 -19.39 19.86 -30.12
CA GLN A 424 -18.55 20.16 -31.29
C GLN A 424 -19.41 20.49 -32.52
N GLU A 425 -18.92 21.36 -33.39
CA GLU A 425 -19.59 21.64 -34.65
C GLU A 425 -19.58 20.40 -35.55
N ASN A 426 -20.72 20.10 -36.19
CA ASN A 426 -20.89 19.01 -37.15
C ASN A 426 -20.62 17.58 -36.63
N VAL A 427 -20.96 17.28 -35.37
CA VAL A 427 -20.84 15.91 -34.83
C VAL A 427 -21.50 14.86 -35.74
N THR A 428 -20.79 13.76 -35.95
CA THR A 428 -21.25 12.52 -36.60
C THR A 428 -21.07 11.36 -35.63
N ILE A 429 -21.64 10.18 -35.95
CA ILE A 429 -21.47 9.01 -35.09
C ILE A 429 -19.98 8.64 -35.00
N GLY A 430 -19.25 8.72 -36.12
CA GLY A 430 -17.81 8.45 -36.16
C GLY A 430 -17.01 9.43 -35.30
N SER A 431 -17.25 10.74 -35.42
CA SER A 431 -16.50 11.73 -34.63
C SER A 431 -16.84 11.66 -33.13
N PHE A 432 -18.10 11.40 -32.78
CA PHE A 432 -18.52 11.17 -31.40
C PHE A 432 -17.80 9.97 -30.77
N LEU A 433 -17.84 8.81 -31.43
CA LEU A 433 -17.16 7.60 -30.94
C LEU A 433 -15.65 7.77 -30.86
N ASP A 434 -15.05 8.61 -31.72
CA ASP A 434 -13.62 8.93 -31.65
C ASP A 434 -13.27 9.77 -30.43
N GLY A 435 -14.07 10.80 -30.12
CA GLY A 435 -13.92 11.59 -28.91
C GLY A 435 -13.97 10.71 -27.67
N CYS A 436 -14.98 9.83 -27.58
CA CYS A 436 -15.08 8.84 -26.50
C CYS A 436 -13.85 7.92 -26.44
N SER A 437 -13.40 7.41 -27.59
CA SER A 437 -12.23 6.54 -27.69
C SER A 437 -10.99 7.17 -27.06
N MET A 438 -10.67 8.42 -27.40
CA MET A 438 -9.44 9.07 -26.94
C MET A 438 -9.40 9.20 -25.42
N ILE A 439 -10.51 9.64 -24.81
CA ILE A 439 -10.61 9.80 -23.35
C ILE A 439 -10.55 8.45 -22.65
N ILE A 440 -11.32 7.45 -23.13
CA ILE A 440 -11.30 6.10 -22.57
C ILE A 440 -9.88 5.51 -22.64
N MET A 441 -9.19 5.66 -23.77
CA MET A 441 -7.85 5.11 -23.97
C MET A 441 -6.79 5.76 -23.08
N GLU A 442 -6.94 7.07 -22.79
CA GLU A 442 -6.02 7.82 -21.93
C GLU A 442 -6.22 7.52 -20.44
N HIS A 443 -7.48 7.37 -20.00
CA HIS A 443 -7.81 7.34 -18.58
C HIS A 443 -8.16 5.96 -18.00
N CYS A 444 -8.52 4.97 -18.82
CA CYS A 444 -8.65 3.59 -18.38
C CYS A 444 -7.26 2.95 -18.19
N GLY A 445 -6.99 2.43 -17.00
CA GLY A 445 -5.73 1.76 -16.67
C GLY A 445 -5.52 0.41 -17.37
N GLY A 446 -4.27 -0.05 -17.38
CA GLY A 446 -3.90 -1.42 -17.77
C GLY A 446 -4.27 -1.81 -19.20
N ALA A 447 -4.71 -3.06 -19.38
CA ALA A 447 -5.16 -3.57 -20.69
C ALA A 447 -6.52 -3.00 -21.11
N SER A 448 -7.32 -2.51 -20.15
CA SER A 448 -8.68 -2.01 -20.40
C SER A 448 -8.68 -0.77 -21.30
N GLY A 449 -7.76 0.17 -21.12
CA GLY A 449 -7.68 1.38 -21.97
C GLY A 449 -7.49 1.08 -23.45
N PRO A 450 -6.44 0.35 -23.84
CA PRO A 450 -6.25 -0.06 -25.23
C PRO A 450 -7.43 -0.85 -25.79
N ILE A 451 -8.02 -1.78 -25.01
CA ILE A 451 -9.10 -2.65 -25.49
C ILE A 451 -10.41 -1.88 -25.69
N TRP A 452 -10.90 -1.16 -24.66
CA TRP A 452 -12.16 -0.43 -24.74
C TRP A 452 -12.04 0.80 -25.65
N GLY A 453 -10.99 1.60 -25.48
CA GLY A 453 -10.73 2.74 -26.37
C GLY A 453 -10.51 2.28 -27.81
N GLY A 454 -9.79 1.18 -28.01
CA GLY A 454 -9.57 0.58 -29.32
C GLY A 454 -10.85 0.09 -30.01
N ALA A 455 -11.78 -0.48 -29.25
CA ALA A 455 -13.09 -0.89 -29.74
C ALA A 455 -13.88 0.32 -30.25
N PHE A 456 -13.95 1.39 -29.45
CA PHE A 456 -14.59 2.66 -29.84
C PHE A 456 -13.91 3.29 -31.06
N ARG A 457 -12.57 3.25 -31.13
CA ARG A 457 -11.82 3.77 -32.27
C ARG A 457 -12.14 3.02 -33.57
N ALA A 458 -12.27 1.70 -33.49
CA ALA A 458 -12.61 0.88 -34.65
C ALA A 458 -14.08 1.09 -35.08
N ALA A 459 -14.99 1.16 -34.10
CA ALA A 459 -16.40 1.50 -34.32
C ALA A 459 -16.56 2.88 -34.99
N SER A 460 -15.81 3.88 -34.51
CA SER A 460 -15.74 5.24 -35.08
C SER A 460 -15.39 5.21 -36.58
N LYS A 461 -14.32 4.48 -36.94
CA LYS A 461 -13.88 4.35 -38.34
C LYS A 461 -14.91 3.67 -39.23
N ALA A 462 -15.64 2.68 -38.71
CA ALA A 462 -16.68 1.98 -39.45
C ALA A 462 -17.95 2.84 -39.63
N ALA A 463 -18.31 3.64 -38.63
CA ALA A 463 -19.43 4.56 -38.72
C ALA A 463 -19.16 5.74 -39.68
N GLY A 464 -17.93 6.26 -39.69
CA GLY A 464 -17.53 7.38 -40.53
C GLY A 464 -18.39 8.63 -40.28
N GLU A 465 -18.72 9.37 -41.34
CA GLU A 465 -19.49 10.62 -41.25
C GLU A 465 -21.02 10.42 -41.14
N LYS A 466 -21.49 9.20 -40.89
CA LYS A 466 -22.92 8.91 -40.79
C LYS A 466 -23.52 9.52 -39.53
N ARG A 467 -24.80 9.92 -39.64
CA ARG A 467 -25.62 10.40 -38.51
C ARG A 467 -26.74 9.45 -38.13
N GLU A 468 -26.95 8.42 -38.93
CA GLU A 468 -27.95 7.38 -38.72
C GLU A 468 -27.36 6.06 -39.20
N LEU A 469 -27.69 4.98 -38.52
CA LEU A 469 -27.27 3.62 -38.86
C LEU A 469 -28.50 2.73 -38.93
N THR A 470 -28.62 1.99 -40.04
CA THR A 470 -29.52 0.84 -40.12
C THR A 470 -29.03 -0.31 -39.22
N VAL A 471 -29.88 -1.31 -38.97
CA VAL A 471 -29.51 -2.54 -38.23
C VAL A 471 -28.24 -3.18 -38.80
N LYS A 472 -28.14 -3.24 -40.13
CA LYS A 472 -26.97 -3.78 -40.82
C LYS A 472 -25.70 -2.96 -40.55
N GLU A 473 -25.79 -1.64 -40.66
CA GLU A 473 -24.63 -0.76 -40.46
C GLU A 473 -24.18 -0.74 -38.99
N PHE A 474 -25.11 -0.85 -38.03
CA PHE A 474 -24.74 -0.99 -36.63
C PHE A 474 -24.07 -2.35 -36.35
N ALA A 475 -24.53 -3.44 -36.98
CA ALA A 475 -23.85 -4.73 -36.91
C ALA A 475 -22.42 -4.66 -37.48
N GLU A 476 -22.20 -3.93 -38.57
CA GLU A 476 -20.87 -3.67 -39.15
C GLU A 476 -19.98 -2.87 -38.18
N VAL A 477 -20.55 -1.88 -37.47
CA VAL A 477 -19.85 -1.09 -36.45
C VAL A 477 -19.43 -1.97 -35.25
N LEU A 478 -20.31 -2.84 -34.76
CA LEU A 478 -19.98 -3.79 -33.69
C LEU A 478 -18.93 -4.82 -34.13
N GLN A 479 -19.02 -5.31 -35.38
CA GLN A 479 -18.03 -6.21 -35.94
C GLN A 479 -16.65 -5.54 -36.05
N ALA A 480 -16.61 -4.26 -36.45
CA ALA A 480 -15.38 -3.48 -36.47
C ALA A 480 -14.80 -3.29 -35.06
N ALA A 481 -15.64 -3.05 -34.05
CA ALA A 481 -15.22 -2.95 -32.66
C ALA A 481 -14.54 -4.25 -32.19
N LEU A 482 -15.19 -5.41 -32.41
CA LEU A 482 -14.63 -6.72 -32.11
C LEU A 482 -13.29 -6.96 -32.81
N HIS A 483 -13.22 -6.70 -34.12
CA HIS A 483 -11.98 -6.88 -34.88
C HIS A 483 -10.89 -5.93 -34.36
N GLY A 484 -11.23 -4.69 -34.00
CA GLY A 484 -10.30 -3.74 -33.39
C GLY A 484 -9.63 -4.30 -32.13
N ILE A 485 -10.42 -4.91 -31.25
CA ILE A 485 -9.93 -5.60 -30.04
C ILE A 485 -9.00 -6.76 -30.41
N GLN A 486 -9.42 -7.61 -31.35
CA GLN A 486 -8.63 -8.76 -31.77
C GLN A 486 -7.29 -8.35 -32.40
N SER A 487 -7.28 -7.30 -33.24
CA SER A 487 -6.05 -6.76 -33.83
C SER A 487 -5.12 -6.14 -32.80
N ILE A 488 -5.63 -5.56 -31.71
CA ILE A 488 -4.79 -5.12 -30.58
C ILE A 488 -4.11 -6.33 -29.95
N GLY A 489 -4.88 -7.38 -29.66
CA GLY A 489 -4.34 -8.63 -29.14
C GLY A 489 -3.28 -9.24 -30.05
N GLU A 490 -3.50 -9.24 -31.37
CA GLU A 490 -2.53 -9.74 -32.34
C GLU A 490 -1.21 -8.96 -32.30
N ARG A 491 -1.28 -7.62 -32.28
CA ARG A 491 -0.08 -6.77 -32.19
C ARG A 491 0.65 -6.90 -30.86
N SER A 492 -0.07 -7.12 -29.76
CA SER A 492 0.50 -7.16 -28.41
C SER A 492 0.97 -8.56 -27.98
N PHE A 493 0.29 -9.62 -28.42
CA PHE A 493 0.45 -10.98 -27.91
C PHE A 493 0.64 -12.03 -29.01
N GLY A 494 0.76 -11.61 -30.28
CA GLY A 494 0.95 -12.50 -31.43
C GLY A 494 -0.32 -13.18 -31.94
N ARG A 495 -1.46 -13.05 -31.24
CA ARG A 495 -2.80 -13.41 -31.73
C ARG A 495 -3.90 -12.63 -31.02
N GLY A 496 -5.01 -12.39 -31.71
CA GLY A 496 -6.24 -11.88 -31.10
C GLY A 496 -6.93 -12.94 -30.23
N ALA A 497 -7.68 -12.47 -29.23
CA ALA A 497 -8.56 -13.34 -28.45
C ALA A 497 -9.73 -13.85 -29.30
N VAL A 498 -10.14 -15.08 -29.06
CA VAL A 498 -11.29 -15.72 -29.70
C VAL A 498 -12.22 -16.30 -28.65
N VAL A 499 -13.45 -16.64 -29.05
CA VAL A 499 -14.38 -17.38 -28.18
C VAL A 499 -13.70 -18.67 -27.71
N GLY A 500 -13.72 -18.90 -26.40
CA GLY A 500 -13.01 -19.97 -25.71
C GLY A 500 -11.72 -19.52 -25.01
N ASP A 501 -11.28 -18.27 -25.14
CA ASP A 501 -10.09 -17.77 -24.45
C ASP A 501 -10.36 -17.24 -23.03
N LYS A 502 -11.64 -17.08 -22.66
CA LYS A 502 -12.10 -16.51 -21.39
C LYS A 502 -11.70 -15.05 -21.25
N THR A 503 -12.26 -14.23 -22.12
CA THR A 503 -12.09 -12.78 -22.17
C THR A 503 -13.43 -12.12 -22.54
N LEU A 504 -13.49 -10.80 -22.57
CA LEU A 504 -14.68 -10.09 -23.05
C LEU A 504 -15.12 -10.49 -24.48
N VAL A 505 -14.21 -11.05 -25.30
CA VAL A 505 -14.55 -11.57 -26.64
C VAL A 505 -15.59 -12.69 -26.58
N ASP A 506 -15.60 -13.47 -25.49
CA ASP A 506 -16.59 -14.52 -25.27
C ASP A 506 -18.02 -13.99 -25.15
N ALA A 507 -18.21 -12.72 -24.77
CA ALA A 507 -19.51 -12.05 -24.77
C ALA A 507 -19.72 -11.20 -26.04
N LEU A 508 -18.69 -10.47 -26.47
CA LEU A 508 -18.80 -9.54 -27.61
C LEU A 508 -19.01 -10.27 -28.94
N ALA A 509 -18.29 -11.37 -29.20
CA ALA A 509 -18.41 -12.07 -30.47
C ALA A 509 -19.80 -12.70 -30.67
N PRO A 510 -20.40 -13.41 -29.67
CA PRO A 510 -21.79 -13.86 -29.79
C PRO A 510 -22.80 -12.72 -29.97
N CYS A 511 -22.58 -11.56 -29.34
CA CYS A 511 -23.41 -10.38 -29.54
C CYS A 511 -23.35 -9.89 -30.99
N VAL A 512 -22.14 -9.76 -31.55
CA VAL A 512 -21.91 -9.38 -32.95
C VAL A 512 -22.57 -10.37 -33.91
N ASP A 513 -22.39 -11.67 -33.68
CA ASP A 513 -22.99 -12.72 -34.51
C ASP A 513 -24.52 -12.65 -34.49
N SER A 514 -25.12 -12.37 -33.32
CA SER A 514 -26.55 -12.15 -33.19
C SER A 514 -27.03 -10.93 -33.97
N TRP A 515 -26.31 -9.81 -33.92
CA TRP A 515 -26.63 -8.60 -34.69
C TRP A 515 -26.54 -8.83 -36.20
N LEU A 516 -25.53 -9.56 -36.67
CA LEU A 516 -25.40 -9.93 -38.09
C LEU A 516 -26.55 -10.83 -38.55
N ALA A 517 -27.01 -11.75 -37.69
CA ALA A 517 -28.18 -12.58 -37.95
C ALA A 517 -29.47 -11.76 -38.02
N SER A 518 -29.70 -10.86 -37.05
CA SER A 518 -30.85 -9.94 -37.06
C SER A 518 -30.87 -9.05 -38.30
N ALA A 519 -29.72 -8.53 -38.73
CA ALA A 519 -29.60 -7.77 -39.98
C ALA A 519 -29.98 -8.61 -41.22
N SER A 520 -29.61 -9.89 -41.24
CA SER A 520 -29.93 -10.80 -42.35
C SER A 520 -31.41 -11.21 -42.37
N ASN A 521 -32.04 -11.24 -41.20
CA ASN A 521 -33.46 -11.58 -41.02
C ASN A 521 -34.39 -10.35 -41.11
N GLU A 522 -33.85 -9.16 -41.39
CA GLU A 522 -34.59 -7.89 -41.45
C GLU A 522 -35.36 -7.59 -40.14
N GLU A 523 -34.79 -7.97 -39.00
CA GLU A 523 -35.36 -7.68 -37.69
C GLU A 523 -35.20 -6.20 -37.34
N ASP A 524 -36.08 -5.69 -36.47
CA ASP A 524 -35.99 -4.31 -36.00
C ASP A 524 -34.84 -4.11 -35.00
N VAL A 525 -34.42 -2.86 -34.83
CA VAL A 525 -33.32 -2.43 -33.95
C VAL A 525 -33.52 -2.93 -32.52
N LYS A 526 -34.74 -2.88 -31.98
CA LYS A 526 -35.00 -3.23 -30.59
C LYS A 526 -34.87 -4.75 -30.39
N THR A 527 -35.47 -5.52 -31.29
CA THR A 527 -35.30 -6.98 -31.32
C THR A 527 -33.82 -7.37 -31.44
N ALA A 528 -33.04 -6.67 -32.27
CA ALA A 528 -31.61 -6.92 -32.41
C ALA A 528 -30.81 -6.61 -31.14
N PHE A 529 -31.13 -5.52 -30.42
CA PHE A 529 -30.54 -5.21 -29.11
C PHE A 529 -30.85 -6.29 -28.07
N GLU A 530 -32.11 -6.72 -27.96
CA GLU A 530 -32.54 -7.75 -27.01
C GLU A 530 -31.81 -9.07 -27.26
N LYS A 531 -31.76 -9.54 -28.52
CA LYS A 531 -31.06 -10.78 -28.87
C LYS A 531 -29.54 -10.67 -28.68
N GLY A 532 -28.95 -9.53 -29.05
CA GLY A 532 -27.52 -9.28 -28.84
C GLY A 532 -27.14 -9.30 -27.37
N ALA A 533 -27.96 -8.69 -26.50
CA ALA A 533 -27.78 -8.71 -25.05
C ALA A 533 -27.88 -10.14 -24.49
N GLU A 534 -28.90 -10.90 -24.89
CA GLU A 534 -29.03 -12.30 -24.49
C GLU A 534 -27.83 -13.16 -24.92
N ALA A 535 -27.33 -12.94 -26.13
CA ALA A 535 -26.16 -13.65 -26.65
C ALA A 535 -24.90 -13.32 -25.85
N ALA A 536 -24.70 -12.05 -25.49
CA ALA A 536 -23.59 -11.63 -24.64
C ALA A 536 -23.66 -12.24 -23.24
N VAL A 537 -24.85 -12.26 -22.62
CA VAL A 537 -25.06 -12.90 -21.31
C VAL A 537 -24.75 -14.39 -21.37
N LYS A 538 -25.23 -15.10 -22.40
CA LYS A 538 -24.92 -16.52 -22.60
C LYS A 538 -23.43 -16.75 -22.79
N GLY A 539 -22.76 -15.90 -23.57
CA GLY A 539 -21.32 -15.93 -23.77
C GLY A 539 -20.52 -15.69 -22.48
N ALA A 540 -20.93 -14.71 -21.68
CA ALA A 540 -20.35 -14.42 -20.37
C ALA A 540 -20.54 -15.59 -19.40
N GLU A 541 -21.73 -16.19 -19.35
CA GLU A 541 -22.02 -17.35 -18.50
C GLU A 541 -21.19 -18.58 -18.91
N TYR A 542 -21.05 -18.83 -20.22
CA TYR A 542 -20.22 -19.90 -20.75
C TYR A 542 -18.76 -19.80 -20.29
N THR A 543 -18.25 -18.59 -20.03
CA THR A 543 -16.88 -18.44 -19.53
C THR A 543 -16.61 -19.18 -18.22
N LYS A 544 -17.63 -19.44 -17.38
CA LYS A 544 -17.51 -20.24 -16.15
C LYS A 544 -17.03 -21.67 -16.42
N GLU A 545 -17.35 -22.21 -17.60
CA GLU A 545 -17.13 -23.61 -17.97
C GLU A 545 -15.75 -23.84 -18.61
N ILE A 546 -15.03 -22.77 -18.95
CA ILE A 546 -13.75 -22.84 -19.65
C ILE A 546 -12.58 -22.32 -18.80
N VAL A 547 -11.41 -22.87 -19.08
CA VAL A 547 -10.13 -22.43 -18.51
C VAL A 547 -9.63 -21.23 -19.28
N ALA A 548 -9.20 -20.19 -18.58
CA ALA A 548 -8.62 -19.02 -19.22
C ALA A 548 -7.32 -19.34 -19.97
N ARG A 549 -7.21 -18.78 -21.18
CA ARG A 549 -6.06 -18.98 -22.08
C ARG A 549 -5.35 -17.69 -22.45
N MET A 550 -5.95 -16.55 -22.15
CA MET A 550 -5.39 -15.22 -22.39
C MET A 550 -5.60 -14.29 -21.19
N GLY A 551 -4.91 -13.16 -21.21
CA GLY A 551 -4.95 -12.16 -20.14
C GLY A 551 -4.30 -12.67 -18.85
N ARG A 552 -4.47 -11.90 -17.77
CA ARG A 552 -3.95 -12.26 -16.43
C ARG A 552 -4.55 -13.57 -15.93
N ALA A 553 -5.83 -13.82 -16.21
CA ALA A 553 -6.51 -15.05 -15.88
C ALA A 553 -5.87 -16.32 -16.49
N GLY A 554 -5.19 -16.20 -17.63
CA GLY A 554 -4.45 -17.33 -18.20
C GLY A 554 -3.36 -17.89 -17.27
N THR A 555 -2.85 -17.10 -16.32
CA THR A 555 -1.78 -17.52 -15.39
C THR A 555 -2.26 -18.43 -14.26
N VAL A 556 -3.55 -18.36 -13.90
CA VAL A 556 -4.13 -19.17 -12.81
C VAL A 556 -4.68 -20.52 -13.28
N GLY A 557 -4.75 -20.76 -14.60
CA GLY A 557 -5.12 -22.04 -15.20
C GLY A 557 -6.48 -22.55 -14.72
N GLU A 558 -6.54 -23.82 -14.31
CA GLU A 558 -7.78 -24.49 -13.86
C GLU A 558 -8.49 -23.77 -12.69
N ARG A 559 -7.78 -22.95 -11.92
CA ARG A 559 -8.38 -22.14 -10.84
C ARG A 559 -9.37 -21.09 -11.34
N SER A 560 -9.34 -20.77 -12.64
CA SER A 560 -10.32 -19.88 -13.26
C SER A 560 -11.70 -20.52 -13.45
N LEU A 561 -11.85 -21.85 -13.32
CA LEU A 561 -13.14 -22.53 -13.52
C LEU A 561 -14.16 -22.15 -12.45
N GLY A 562 -15.43 -22.09 -12.84
CA GLY A 562 -16.56 -21.77 -11.96
C GLY A 562 -16.86 -20.28 -11.78
N TYR A 563 -15.96 -19.40 -12.22
CA TYR A 563 -16.12 -17.95 -12.17
C TYR A 563 -16.23 -17.37 -13.59
N PRO A 564 -17.16 -16.43 -13.85
CA PRO A 564 -17.23 -15.79 -15.15
C PRO A 564 -16.05 -14.81 -15.33
N ASP A 565 -15.63 -14.59 -16.58
CA ASP A 565 -14.68 -13.51 -16.90
C ASP A 565 -15.31 -12.14 -16.59
N ALA A 566 -14.56 -11.26 -15.93
CA ALA A 566 -15.06 -9.96 -15.50
C ALA A 566 -15.43 -9.06 -16.68
N GLY A 567 -14.63 -9.07 -17.75
CA GLY A 567 -14.91 -8.30 -18.96
C GLY A 567 -16.12 -8.81 -19.72
N ALA A 568 -16.26 -10.13 -19.87
CA ALA A 568 -17.41 -10.76 -20.52
C ALA A 568 -18.69 -10.50 -19.72
N HIS A 569 -18.65 -10.67 -18.39
CA HIS A 569 -19.78 -10.39 -17.52
C HIS A 569 -20.19 -8.92 -17.58
N ALA A 570 -19.23 -7.99 -17.55
CA ALA A 570 -19.52 -6.57 -17.69
C ALA A 570 -20.24 -6.26 -19.01
N LEU A 571 -19.81 -6.82 -20.15
CA LEU A 571 -20.52 -6.65 -21.42
C LEU A 571 -21.94 -7.22 -21.39
N GLY A 572 -22.15 -8.38 -20.74
CA GLY A 572 -23.48 -8.95 -20.53
C GLY A 572 -24.41 -8.01 -19.76
N VAL A 573 -23.92 -7.42 -18.66
CA VAL A 573 -24.66 -6.43 -17.87
C VAL A 573 -24.94 -5.16 -18.68
N ILE A 574 -23.92 -4.61 -19.33
CA ILE A 574 -24.01 -3.37 -20.13
C ILE A 574 -25.03 -3.53 -21.26
N PHE A 575 -24.94 -4.59 -22.06
CA PHE A 575 -25.87 -4.78 -23.17
C PHE A 575 -27.30 -5.06 -22.70
N THR A 576 -27.48 -5.77 -21.58
CA THR A 576 -28.80 -5.99 -20.99
C THR A 576 -29.46 -4.69 -20.56
N GLU A 577 -28.71 -3.85 -19.83
CA GLU A 577 -29.18 -2.55 -19.35
C GLU A 577 -29.45 -1.56 -20.49
N ILE A 578 -28.62 -1.58 -21.54
CA ILE A 578 -28.85 -0.80 -22.75
C ILE A 578 -30.14 -1.25 -23.44
N ALA A 579 -30.28 -2.55 -23.73
CA ALA A 579 -31.45 -3.09 -24.43
C ALA A 579 -32.75 -2.80 -23.68
N GLY A 580 -32.77 -2.97 -22.36
CA GLY A 580 -33.94 -2.68 -21.52
C GLY A 580 -34.29 -1.19 -21.42
N SER A 581 -33.35 -0.30 -21.71
CA SER A 581 -33.55 1.16 -21.62
C SER A 581 -34.11 1.78 -22.91
N LEU A 582 -34.00 1.10 -24.05
CA LEU A 582 -34.50 1.57 -25.34
C LEU A 582 -36.02 1.40 -25.44
N ARG A 583 -36.69 2.43 -25.97
CA ARG A 583 -38.16 2.48 -26.05
C ARG A 583 -38.66 2.28 -27.47
#